data_AF-A0A2W4W214-F1
#
_entry.id   AF-A0A2W4W214-F1
#
_cell.length_a   1.000
_cell.length_b   1.000
_cell.length_c   1.000
_cell.angle_alpha   90.00
_cell.angle_beta   90.00
_cell.angle_gamma   90.00
#
_symmetry.space_group_name_H-M   'P 1'
#
loop_
_entity.id
_entity.type
_entity.pdbx_description
1 polymer ?
#
loop_
_entity_poly.entity_id
_entity_poly.type
_entity_poly.pdbx_seq_one_letter_code
_entity_poly.pdbx_strand_id
1 'polypeptide(L)'
;MSQRNPQHLQSHSPQGRPLQKPAQKRRRIPRLLGIGIALAAVAGVSGVAGALMAVSLSAAPLQQQQLSAEDAEAFNQETAILAGGNLRLPRLTRPVNILVLGVKVLTTDVNEVPPELQGLGYHALVNSFDGLSDSMLLLRFNPQTEQMVVLSLPRDTRTYVRGRLTKLNEANQEGGPALTAEAVSDLLGGVAIDRYVRINVQGVEKLIDALGGVTVNVPQDMKYQDDSQHLYINLKAGEQALNGNQSLQFLRFRYDAQGDIGRIQRQQMFMRALTEQTLNPATITRLPKILSVIQSNVDTNLSVEELLALVGYGAQTNRSNVQMLMLPGTFSRPQDFALSYWLPNYGDIDGMVDQYFGYGTQQVAANRSPSQVRVAIQDSTNNPVAVQALTQALRDSGYSNVVVDITLNEPLPISRIVAQRGDGATAETVHRYLGIGEVLVESTGALNSDITIQLGEDWNQGLGESL
;
A
#
# COMPACT_ATOMS: atom_id res chain seq x y z
N MET A 1 5.07 -1.53 -99.90
CA MET A 1 6.00 -0.45 -100.27
C MET A 1 6.99 -0.26 -99.13
N SER A 2 8.28 -0.35 -99.45
CA SER A 2 9.42 -0.16 -98.56
C SER A 2 9.56 1.32 -98.18
N GLN A 3 9.96 1.64 -96.94
CA GLN A 3 10.87 2.76 -96.67
C GLN A 3 11.53 2.67 -95.28
N ARG A 4 12.77 3.15 -95.26
CA ARG A 4 13.86 2.96 -94.29
C ARG A 4 13.74 3.87 -93.06
N ASN A 5 14.44 3.52 -91.98
CA ASN A 5 15.13 4.51 -91.14
C ASN A 5 16.43 3.93 -90.52
N PRO A 6 17.50 4.73 -90.28
CA PRO A 6 18.86 4.25 -90.03
C PRO A 6 19.35 4.33 -88.56
N GLN A 7 20.60 3.89 -88.40
CA GLN A 7 21.43 3.54 -87.24
C GLN A 7 21.73 4.66 -86.21
N HIS A 8 22.14 4.24 -85.00
CA HIS A 8 23.25 4.88 -84.27
C HIS A 8 24.06 3.85 -83.43
N LEU A 9 25.37 4.13 -83.31
CA LEU A 9 26.50 3.24 -83.01
C LEU A 9 26.95 3.19 -81.52
N GLN A 10 27.65 2.08 -81.20
CA GLN A 10 28.86 1.92 -80.32
C GLN A 10 28.68 2.07 -78.78
N SER A 11 29.44 1.42 -77.88
CA SER A 11 30.79 0.81 -77.89
C SER A 11 31.00 -0.19 -76.71
N HIS A 12 32.14 -0.91 -76.73
CA HIS A 12 32.58 -2.02 -75.88
C HIS A 12 32.97 -1.74 -74.41
N SER A 13 32.97 -2.84 -73.63
CA SER A 13 33.40 -3.09 -72.24
C SER A 13 34.82 -2.66 -71.85
N PRO A 14 35.17 -2.65 -70.54
CA PRO A 14 35.97 -3.76 -70.00
C PRO A 14 35.68 -4.20 -68.55
N GLN A 15 36.21 -5.39 -68.21
CA GLN A 15 36.06 -6.18 -66.99
C GLN A 15 36.74 -5.60 -65.74
N GLY A 16 36.17 -5.89 -64.56
CA GLY A 16 36.86 -5.82 -63.25
C GLY A 16 36.39 -6.94 -62.32
N ARG A 17 37.31 -7.78 -61.83
CA ARG A 17 37.05 -8.84 -60.82
C ARG A 17 36.97 -8.24 -59.42
N PRO A 18 35.99 -8.63 -58.55
CA PRO A 18 36.07 -8.37 -57.12
C PRO A 18 36.59 -9.57 -56.31
N LEU A 19 37.36 -9.25 -55.27
CA LEU A 19 37.99 -10.13 -54.28
C LEU A 19 36.97 -10.93 -53.44
N GLN A 20 37.20 -12.24 -53.24
CA GLN A 20 36.44 -13.08 -52.31
C GLN A 20 36.89 -12.85 -50.85
N LYS A 21 35.94 -12.60 -49.94
CA LYS A 21 36.12 -12.66 -48.48
C LYS A 21 35.79 -14.06 -47.93
N PRO A 22 36.47 -14.56 -46.88
CA PRO A 22 36.23 -15.90 -46.34
C PRO A 22 34.90 -15.98 -45.56
N ALA A 23 34.19 -17.09 -45.72
CA ALA A 23 32.88 -17.35 -45.13
C ALA A 23 32.94 -17.60 -43.61
N GLN A 24 32.21 -16.81 -42.82
CA GLN A 24 31.93 -17.10 -41.41
C GLN A 24 30.97 -18.31 -41.30
N LYS A 25 31.45 -19.41 -40.72
CA LYS A 25 30.62 -20.58 -40.36
C LYS A 25 29.61 -20.18 -39.27
N ARG A 26 28.35 -19.98 -39.66
CA ARG A 26 27.22 -19.94 -38.71
C ARG A 26 27.08 -21.32 -38.07
N ARG A 27 27.28 -21.41 -36.74
CA ARG A 27 26.95 -22.62 -35.96
C ARG A 27 25.44 -22.86 -36.06
N ARG A 28 25.03 -23.85 -36.86
CA ARG A 28 23.64 -24.32 -36.93
C ARG A 28 23.38 -25.19 -35.71
N ILE A 29 22.53 -24.73 -34.80
CA ILE A 29 21.98 -25.57 -33.73
C ILE A 29 21.15 -26.67 -34.42
N PRO A 30 21.37 -27.96 -34.12
CA PRO A 30 20.64 -29.04 -34.76
C PRO A 30 19.14 -28.91 -34.46
N ARG A 31 18.29 -29.06 -35.48
CA ARG A 31 16.82 -28.82 -35.42
C ARG A 31 16.14 -29.56 -34.25
N LEU A 32 16.60 -30.78 -33.93
CA LEU A 32 16.11 -31.57 -32.81
C LEU A 32 16.36 -30.91 -31.44
N LEU A 33 17.50 -30.23 -31.26
CA LEU A 33 17.83 -29.50 -30.04
C LEU A 33 16.97 -28.23 -29.90
N GLY A 34 16.71 -27.53 -31.01
CA GLY A 34 15.79 -26.38 -31.04
C GLY A 34 14.34 -26.77 -30.72
N ILE A 35 13.88 -27.93 -31.22
CA ILE A 35 12.58 -28.51 -30.89
C ILE A 35 12.53 -28.91 -29.41
N GLY A 36 13.59 -29.51 -28.87
CA GLY A 36 13.68 -29.87 -27.45
C GLY A 36 13.61 -28.65 -26.52
N ILE A 37 14.30 -27.55 -26.85
CA ILE A 37 14.23 -26.30 -26.10
C ILE A 37 12.82 -25.68 -26.21
N ALA A 38 12.20 -25.69 -27.39
CA ALA A 38 10.84 -25.18 -27.57
C ALA A 38 9.81 -26.01 -26.79
N LEU A 39 9.91 -27.34 -26.80
CA LEU A 39 9.05 -28.24 -26.02
C LEU A 39 9.28 -28.08 -24.52
N ALA A 40 10.52 -27.91 -24.06
CA ALA A 40 10.82 -27.64 -22.65
C ALA A 40 10.29 -26.26 -22.22
N ALA A 41 10.36 -25.24 -23.08
CA ALA A 41 9.77 -23.93 -22.82
C ALA A 41 8.24 -24.02 -22.77
N VAL A 42 7.61 -24.73 -23.71
CA VAL A 42 6.15 -24.95 -23.72
C VAL A 42 5.71 -25.80 -22.52
N ALA A 43 6.47 -26.81 -22.12
CA ALA A 43 6.18 -27.62 -20.94
C ALA A 43 6.40 -26.85 -19.63
N GLY A 44 7.41 -25.98 -19.57
CA GLY A 44 7.61 -25.06 -18.44
C GLY A 44 6.49 -24.04 -18.31
N VAL A 45 6.09 -23.41 -19.42
CA VAL A 45 4.95 -22.48 -19.46
C VAL A 45 3.63 -23.21 -19.15
N SER A 46 3.42 -24.41 -19.70
CA SER A 46 2.21 -25.23 -19.46
C SER A 46 2.16 -25.80 -18.05
N GLY A 47 3.29 -26.15 -17.45
CA GLY A 47 3.37 -26.66 -16.07
C GLY A 47 3.09 -25.57 -15.06
N VAL A 48 3.63 -24.37 -15.27
CA VAL A 48 3.30 -23.18 -14.46
C VAL A 48 1.84 -22.80 -14.65
N ALA A 49 1.32 -22.78 -15.89
CA ALA A 49 -0.09 -22.50 -16.16
C ALA A 49 -1.03 -23.55 -15.56
N GLY A 50 -0.66 -24.83 -15.62
CA GLY A 50 -1.44 -25.95 -15.07
C GLY A 50 -1.46 -25.97 -13.55
N ALA A 51 -0.33 -25.68 -12.90
CA ALA A 51 -0.27 -25.53 -11.44
C ALA A 51 -1.02 -24.28 -10.97
N LEU A 52 -0.90 -23.16 -11.68
CA LEU A 52 -1.69 -21.95 -11.42
C LEU A 52 -3.19 -22.21 -11.64
N MET A 53 -3.59 -22.98 -12.66
CA MET A 53 -4.98 -23.38 -12.87
C MET A 53 -5.50 -24.33 -11.78
N ALA A 54 -4.69 -25.32 -11.36
CA ALA A 54 -5.10 -26.25 -10.30
C ALA A 54 -5.27 -25.54 -8.95
N VAL A 55 -4.44 -24.54 -8.67
CA VAL A 55 -4.54 -23.69 -7.48
C VAL A 55 -5.67 -22.65 -7.64
N SER A 56 -5.91 -22.13 -8.85
CA SER A 56 -7.00 -21.18 -9.12
C SER A 56 -8.38 -21.83 -9.07
N LEU A 57 -8.52 -23.14 -9.35
CA LEU A 57 -9.80 -23.85 -9.32
C LEU A 57 -10.29 -24.19 -7.90
N SER A 58 -9.56 -23.80 -6.85
CA SER A 58 -10.07 -23.92 -5.48
C SER A 58 -10.90 -22.70 -5.11
N ALA A 59 -12.23 -22.85 -5.16
CA ALA A 59 -13.18 -21.89 -4.59
C ALA A 59 -13.16 -21.87 -3.05
N ALA A 60 -12.40 -22.78 -2.43
CA ALA A 60 -12.26 -22.85 -0.98
C ALA A 60 -11.47 -21.64 -0.46
N PRO A 61 -11.95 -20.97 0.60
CA PRO A 61 -11.19 -19.91 1.26
C PRO A 61 -9.83 -20.39 1.76
N LEU A 62 -8.83 -19.50 1.77
CA LEU A 62 -7.49 -19.73 2.34
C LEU A 62 -7.48 -19.66 3.88
N GLN A 63 -8.59 -20.09 4.48
CA GLN A 63 -8.92 -19.87 5.87
C GLN A 63 -8.21 -20.89 6.77
N GLN A 64 -7.45 -20.41 7.76
CA GLN A 64 -6.78 -21.26 8.74
C GLN A 64 -7.67 -21.54 9.95
N GLN A 65 -8.52 -20.59 10.34
CA GLN A 65 -9.52 -20.75 11.40
C GLN A 65 -10.93 -20.64 10.80
N GLN A 66 -11.69 -21.74 10.80
CA GLN A 66 -13.08 -21.76 10.31
C GLN A 66 -13.96 -20.82 11.14
N LEU A 67 -14.71 -19.95 10.47
CA LEU A 67 -15.72 -19.12 11.11
C LEU A 67 -16.92 -19.99 11.49
N SER A 68 -17.54 -19.68 12.63
CA SER A 68 -18.87 -20.18 12.92
C SER A 68 -19.90 -19.55 11.96
N ALA A 69 -21.10 -20.12 11.88
CA ALA A 69 -22.17 -19.54 11.05
C ALA A 69 -22.52 -18.11 11.50
N GLU A 70 -22.53 -17.86 12.81
CA GLU A 70 -22.76 -16.54 13.42
C GLU A 70 -21.62 -15.56 13.07
N ASP A 71 -20.37 -15.98 13.24
CA ASP A 71 -19.20 -15.15 12.90
C ASP A 71 -19.10 -14.82 11.41
N ALA A 72 -19.67 -15.66 10.54
CA ALA A 72 -19.74 -15.39 9.11
C ALA A 72 -20.70 -14.22 8.80
N GLU A 73 -21.76 -14.01 9.60
CA GLU A 73 -22.75 -12.94 9.39
C GLU A 73 -22.16 -11.54 9.60
N ALA A 74 -21.06 -11.42 10.34
CA ALA A 74 -20.28 -10.19 10.46
C ALA A 74 -19.72 -9.69 9.11
N PHE A 75 -19.67 -10.56 8.09
CA PHE A 75 -19.19 -10.23 6.76
C PHE A 75 -20.32 -10.19 5.73
N ASN A 76 -20.14 -9.35 4.70
CA ASN A 76 -21.09 -9.25 3.60
C ASN A 76 -21.23 -10.58 2.85
N GLN A 77 -22.46 -11.07 2.77
CA GLN A 77 -22.84 -12.36 2.19
C GLN A 77 -23.07 -12.31 0.67
N GLU A 78 -22.97 -11.13 0.04
CA GLU A 78 -23.09 -11.01 -1.42
C GLU A 78 -21.97 -11.79 -2.13
N THR A 79 -22.37 -12.90 -2.76
CA THR A 79 -21.49 -14.04 -3.09
C THR A 79 -20.60 -13.82 -4.31
N ALA A 80 -20.88 -12.82 -5.16
CA ALA A 80 -20.11 -12.57 -6.39
C ALA A 80 -19.35 -11.25 -6.32
N ILE A 81 -18.15 -11.29 -5.72
CA ILE A 81 -17.16 -10.21 -5.86
C ILE A 81 -16.52 -10.22 -7.26
N LEU A 82 -16.58 -11.37 -7.95
CA LEU A 82 -15.88 -11.62 -9.20
C LEU A 82 -16.81 -11.82 -10.40
N ALA A 83 -16.37 -11.38 -11.58
CA ALA A 83 -16.88 -11.82 -12.87
C ALA A 83 -15.74 -12.40 -13.72
N GLY A 84 -15.96 -13.59 -14.29
CA GLY A 84 -15.03 -14.24 -15.22
C GLY A 84 -15.47 -15.65 -15.61
N GLY A 85 -15.49 -15.94 -16.91
CA GLY A 85 -15.61 -17.31 -17.44
C GLY A 85 -14.23 -17.93 -17.70
N ASN A 86 -14.21 -19.25 -17.95
CA ASN A 86 -13.09 -20.22 -17.92
C ASN A 86 -11.69 -19.88 -18.49
N LEU A 87 -11.40 -18.67 -18.97
CA LEU A 87 -10.12 -18.27 -19.56
C LEU A 87 -9.68 -16.80 -19.32
N ARG A 88 -10.41 -16.01 -18.51
CA ARG A 88 -10.04 -14.60 -18.19
C ARG A 88 -9.63 -14.47 -16.73
N LEU A 89 -8.65 -13.60 -16.44
CA LEU A 89 -8.32 -13.23 -15.06
C LEU A 89 -9.57 -12.67 -14.37
N PRO A 90 -9.88 -13.11 -13.13
CA PRO A 90 -11.03 -12.62 -12.40
C PRO A 90 -10.95 -11.10 -12.17
N ARG A 91 -12.09 -10.40 -12.23
CA ARG A 91 -12.17 -8.96 -12.00
C ARG A 91 -13.25 -8.64 -10.98
N LEU A 92 -13.00 -7.59 -10.20
CA LEU A 92 -13.97 -7.04 -9.24
C LEU A 92 -15.20 -6.48 -9.99
N THR A 93 -16.40 -6.83 -9.53
CA THR A 93 -17.67 -6.39 -10.12
C THR A 93 -18.32 -5.23 -9.36
N ARG A 94 -17.97 -5.09 -8.08
CA ARG A 94 -18.52 -4.09 -7.16
C ARG A 94 -17.42 -3.58 -6.23
N PRO A 95 -17.65 -2.46 -5.51
CA PRO A 95 -16.78 -2.06 -4.42
C PRO A 95 -16.67 -3.16 -3.36
N VAL A 96 -15.45 -3.38 -2.87
CA VAL A 96 -15.17 -4.35 -1.79
C VAL A 96 -14.29 -3.76 -0.70
N ASN A 97 -14.65 -4.08 0.54
CA ASN A 97 -14.01 -3.64 1.77
C ASN A 97 -13.33 -4.84 2.45
N ILE A 98 -12.00 -4.80 2.57
CA ILE A 98 -11.18 -5.88 3.14
C ILE A 98 -10.54 -5.38 4.44
N LEU A 99 -10.89 -6.00 5.56
CA LEU A 99 -10.29 -5.72 6.85
C LEU A 99 -8.95 -6.45 6.99
N VAL A 100 -7.85 -5.73 7.17
CA VAL A 100 -6.51 -6.31 7.36
C VAL A 100 -6.03 -6.11 8.79
N LEU A 101 -5.68 -7.20 9.46
CA LEU A 101 -5.23 -7.22 10.85
C LEU A 101 -3.80 -7.79 10.92
N GLY A 102 -2.87 -6.98 11.41
CA GLY A 102 -1.54 -7.41 11.80
C GLY A 102 -1.56 -7.83 13.27
N VAL A 103 -1.37 -9.12 13.54
CA VAL A 103 -1.44 -9.70 14.88
C VAL A 103 -0.04 -9.96 15.42
N LYS A 104 0.17 -9.62 16.68
CA LYS A 104 1.38 -9.98 17.42
C LYS A 104 0.98 -10.87 18.58
N VAL A 105 1.55 -12.07 18.60
CA VAL A 105 1.37 -13.03 19.69
C VAL A 105 2.74 -13.40 20.22
N LEU A 106 2.93 -13.24 21.53
CA LEU A 106 4.10 -13.68 22.26
C LEU A 106 3.79 -14.93 23.08
N THR A 107 4.81 -15.61 23.59
CA THR A 107 4.65 -16.73 24.51
C THR A 107 3.91 -16.36 25.80
N THR A 108 3.86 -15.08 26.17
CA THR A 108 3.06 -14.56 27.29
C THR A 108 1.58 -14.43 27.00
N ASP A 109 1.21 -14.43 25.72
CA ASP A 109 -0.15 -14.14 25.26
C ASP A 109 -0.95 -15.43 25.04
N VAL A 110 -0.29 -16.60 25.15
CA VAL A 110 -0.89 -17.92 24.96
C VAL A 110 -0.86 -18.73 26.25
N ASN A 111 -1.91 -19.51 26.48
CA ASN A 111 -1.99 -20.41 27.63
C ASN A 111 -1.06 -21.62 27.47
N GLU A 112 -0.88 -22.10 26.23
CA GLU A 112 -0.03 -23.25 25.88
C GLU A 112 1.11 -22.80 24.99
N VAL A 113 2.31 -22.70 25.58
CA VAL A 113 3.52 -22.33 24.85
C VAL A 113 4.00 -23.53 24.03
N PRO A 114 4.23 -23.38 22.70
CA PRO A 114 4.78 -24.45 21.86
C PRO A 114 6.07 -25.02 22.46
N PRO A 115 6.27 -26.36 22.48
CA PRO A 115 7.43 -26.99 23.13
C PRO A 115 8.77 -26.41 22.70
N GLU A 116 8.92 -26.05 21.43
CA GLU A 116 10.11 -25.45 20.85
C GLU A 116 10.40 -24.02 21.32
N LEU A 117 9.40 -23.34 21.90
CA LEU A 117 9.51 -21.98 22.44
C LEU A 117 9.62 -21.95 23.98
N GLN A 118 9.55 -23.11 24.64
CA GLN A 118 9.68 -23.20 26.09
C GLN A 118 11.15 -23.02 26.53
N GLY A 119 11.35 -22.36 27.67
CA GLY A 119 12.68 -22.24 28.30
C GLY A 119 13.68 -21.32 27.58
N LEU A 120 13.24 -20.52 26.61
CA LEU A 120 14.10 -19.62 25.84
C LEU A 120 14.65 -18.43 26.66
N GLY A 121 14.08 -18.13 27.83
CA GLY A 121 14.50 -17.01 28.67
C GLY A 121 14.06 -15.62 28.16
N TYR A 122 13.22 -15.57 27.13
CA TYR A 122 12.60 -14.36 26.60
C TYR A 122 11.18 -14.65 26.05
N HIS A 123 10.43 -13.60 25.72
CA HIS A 123 9.08 -13.70 25.17
C HIS A 123 9.14 -13.82 23.64
N ALA A 124 9.15 -15.06 23.16
CA ALA A 124 9.25 -15.36 21.73
C ALA A 124 7.94 -15.11 20.98
N LEU A 125 8.03 -14.82 19.68
CA LEU A 125 6.87 -14.74 18.79
C LEU A 125 6.25 -16.14 18.58
N VAL A 126 4.93 -16.21 18.67
CA VAL A 126 4.14 -17.43 18.45
C VAL A 126 3.40 -17.32 17.12
N ASN A 127 3.39 -18.39 16.34
CA ASN A 127 2.61 -18.48 15.11
C ASN A 127 1.12 -18.68 15.42
N SER A 128 0.46 -17.64 15.91
CA SER A 128 -0.96 -17.63 16.27
C SER A 128 -1.62 -16.30 15.83
N PHE A 129 -2.95 -16.29 15.81
CA PHE A 129 -3.78 -15.12 15.51
C PHE A 129 -4.64 -14.68 16.70
N ASP A 130 -4.49 -15.31 17.87
CA ASP A 130 -5.39 -15.16 19.03
C ASP A 130 -4.95 -14.02 19.99
N GLY A 131 -4.12 -13.10 19.50
CA GLY A 131 -3.62 -11.94 20.25
C GLY A 131 -4.27 -10.62 19.86
N LEU A 132 -3.73 -9.53 20.38
CA LEU A 132 -4.15 -8.18 19.98
C LEU A 132 -3.73 -7.87 18.54
N SER A 133 -4.57 -7.13 17.82
CA SER A 133 -4.21 -6.58 16.51
C SER A 133 -3.44 -5.27 16.68
N ASP A 134 -2.13 -5.31 16.46
CA ASP A 134 -1.23 -4.16 16.59
C ASP A 134 -1.24 -3.24 15.37
N SER A 135 -1.72 -3.75 14.23
CA SER A 135 -1.95 -2.99 13.00
C SER A 135 -3.33 -3.32 12.45
N MET A 136 -4.10 -2.31 12.06
CA MET A 136 -5.44 -2.50 11.52
C MET A 136 -5.66 -1.54 10.35
N LEU A 137 -6.04 -2.10 9.20
CA LEU A 137 -6.35 -1.34 7.99
C LEU A 137 -7.70 -1.79 7.43
N LEU A 138 -8.47 -0.87 6.87
CA LEU A 138 -9.60 -1.18 6.00
C LEU A 138 -9.25 -0.78 4.58
N LEU A 139 -9.18 -1.76 3.68
CA LEU A 139 -8.89 -1.53 2.26
C LEU A 139 -10.19 -1.53 1.48
N ARG A 140 -10.45 -0.48 0.69
CA ARG A 140 -11.56 -0.43 -0.25
C ARG A 140 -11.05 -0.43 -1.67
N PHE A 141 -11.56 -1.34 -2.48
CA PHE A 141 -11.29 -1.43 -3.91
C PHE A 141 -12.57 -1.06 -4.64
N ASN A 142 -12.57 0.03 -5.40
CA ASN A 142 -13.77 0.50 -6.11
C ASN A 142 -13.57 0.46 -7.64
N PRO A 143 -13.99 -0.64 -8.31
CA PRO A 143 -13.80 -0.77 -9.75
C PRO A 143 -14.63 0.20 -10.60
N GLN A 144 -15.61 0.90 -10.00
CA GLN A 144 -16.42 1.89 -10.71
C GLN A 144 -15.71 3.25 -10.80
N THR A 145 -14.97 3.62 -9.76
CA THR A 145 -14.20 4.88 -9.71
C THR A 145 -12.71 4.69 -9.99
N GLU A 146 -12.26 3.44 -10.18
CA GLU A 146 -10.85 3.06 -10.34
C GLU A 146 -9.97 3.51 -9.16
N GLN A 147 -10.58 3.62 -7.96
CA GLN A 147 -9.92 4.07 -6.74
C GLN A 147 -9.62 2.92 -5.79
N MET A 148 -8.57 3.11 -5.00
CA MET A 148 -8.25 2.30 -3.83
C MET A 148 -8.14 3.20 -2.61
N VAL A 149 -8.79 2.84 -1.52
CA VAL A 149 -8.68 3.55 -0.24
C VAL A 149 -8.05 2.62 0.79
N VAL A 150 -7.05 3.12 1.51
CA VAL A 150 -6.38 2.46 2.62
C VAL A 150 -6.67 3.28 3.87
N LEU A 151 -7.61 2.84 4.70
CA LEU A 151 -7.93 3.50 5.96
C LEU A 151 -7.16 2.84 7.09
N SER A 152 -6.25 3.57 7.72
CA SER A 152 -5.54 3.14 8.92
C SER A 152 -6.42 3.34 10.16
N LEU A 153 -6.60 2.28 10.94
CA LEU A 153 -7.40 2.27 12.16
C LEU A 153 -6.44 2.21 13.36
N PRO A 154 -6.24 3.30 14.12
CA PRO A 154 -5.36 3.27 15.28
C PRO A 154 -5.82 2.21 16.29
N ARG A 155 -4.91 1.32 16.70
CA ARG A 155 -5.21 0.17 17.57
C ARG A 155 -5.86 0.55 18.91
N ASP A 156 -5.49 1.72 19.44
CA ASP A 156 -5.97 2.26 20.72
C ASP A 156 -7.27 3.08 20.55
N THR A 157 -7.95 2.98 19.40
CA THR A 157 -9.24 3.64 19.17
C THR A 157 -10.26 3.18 20.20
N ARG A 158 -10.84 4.14 20.92
CA ARG A 158 -11.89 3.87 21.90
C ARG A 158 -13.22 3.68 21.17
N THR A 159 -13.72 2.45 21.18
CA THR A 159 -14.97 2.07 20.51
C THR A 159 -15.75 1.05 21.33
N TYR A 160 -16.98 0.74 20.92
CA TYR A 160 -17.76 -0.35 21.49
C TYR A 160 -17.29 -1.69 20.90
N VAL A 161 -17.02 -2.64 21.78
CA VAL A 161 -16.76 -4.05 21.46
C VAL A 161 -17.66 -4.86 22.38
N ARG A 162 -18.59 -5.66 21.81
CA ARG A 162 -19.64 -6.37 22.58
C ARG A 162 -20.40 -5.47 23.57
N GLY A 163 -20.73 -4.25 23.15
CA GLY A 163 -21.45 -3.28 24.00
C GLY A 163 -20.63 -2.65 25.13
N ARG A 164 -19.32 -2.95 25.23
CA ARG A 164 -18.40 -2.34 26.20
C ARG A 164 -17.46 -1.36 25.50
N LEU A 165 -17.26 -0.17 26.07
CA LEU A 165 -16.24 0.77 25.60
C LEU A 165 -14.85 0.25 25.96
N THR A 166 -14.06 -0.07 24.95
CA THR A 166 -12.67 -0.53 25.11
C THR A 166 -11.82 -0.14 23.90
N LYS A 167 -10.57 -0.63 23.83
CA LYS A 167 -9.70 -0.41 22.67
C LYS A 167 -10.06 -1.35 21.53
N LEU A 168 -10.08 -0.82 20.31
CA LEU A 168 -10.47 -1.57 19.11
C LEU A 168 -9.62 -2.84 18.89
N ASN A 169 -8.34 -2.83 19.26
CA ASN A 169 -7.48 -4.01 19.11
C ASN A 169 -7.83 -5.22 20.00
N GLU A 170 -8.60 -5.01 21.07
CA GLU A 170 -9.10 -6.09 21.93
C GLU A 170 -10.13 -6.95 21.20
N ALA A 171 -10.83 -6.42 20.18
CA ALA A 171 -11.85 -7.17 19.43
C ALA A 171 -11.30 -8.46 18.81
N ASN A 172 -10.07 -8.45 18.28
CA ASN A 172 -9.46 -9.66 17.71
C ASN A 172 -9.12 -10.70 18.79
N GLN A 173 -8.68 -10.25 19.97
CA GLN A 173 -8.38 -11.16 21.07
C GLN A 173 -9.67 -11.78 21.65
N GLU A 174 -10.76 -11.00 21.73
CA GLU A 174 -12.02 -11.43 22.34
C GLU A 174 -12.93 -12.26 21.41
N GLY A 175 -12.87 -12.03 20.11
CA GLY A 175 -13.78 -12.62 19.13
C GLY A 175 -13.25 -12.69 17.71
N GLY A 176 -11.92 -12.56 17.54
CA GLY A 176 -11.26 -12.75 16.26
C GLY A 176 -11.68 -11.73 15.18
N PRO A 177 -11.64 -12.14 13.90
CA PRO A 177 -11.84 -11.22 12.80
C PRO A 177 -13.30 -10.78 12.66
N ALA A 178 -14.26 -11.61 13.08
CA ALA A 178 -15.70 -11.29 13.02
C ALA A 178 -16.07 -10.17 13.98
N LEU A 179 -15.73 -10.30 15.26
CA LEU A 179 -15.98 -9.23 16.24
C LEU A 179 -15.22 -7.94 15.89
N THR A 180 -14.02 -8.07 15.31
CA THR A 180 -13.29 -6.89 14.82
C THR A 180 -14.00 -6.24 13.64
N ALA A 181 -14.56 -7.02 12.71
CA ALA A 181 -15.34 -6.51 11.59
C ALA A 181 -16.62 -5.79 12.06
N GLU A 182 -17.34 -6.35 13.03
CA GLU A 182 -18.49 -5.71 13.66
C GLU A 182 -18.11 -4.37 14.30
N ALA A 183 -17.09 -4.36 15.16
CA ALA A 183 -16.64 -3.15 15.85
C ALA A 183 -16.17 -2.05 14.88
N VAL A 184 -15.54 -2.43 13.76
CA VAL A 184 -15.13 -1.50 12.70
C VAL A 184 -16.34 -1.00 11.91
N SER A 185 -17.28 -1.88 11.55
CA SER A 185 -18.52 -1.51 10.86
C SER A 185 -19.32 -0.50 11.68
N ASP A 186 -19.53 -0.77 12.97
CA ASP A 186 -20.24 0.12 13.90
C ASP A 186 -19.54 1.47 14.06
N LEU A 187 -18.22 1.46 14.20
CA LEU A 187 -17.40 2.66 14.29
C LEU A 187 -17.51 3.56 13.05
N LEU A 188 -17.73 2.94 11.88
CA LEU A 188 -17.86 3.62 10.59
C LEU A 188 -19.31 3.83 10.15
N GLY A 189 -20.28 3.71 11.06
CA GLY A 189 -21.69 3.98 10.74
C GLY A 189 -22.35 2.92 9.84
N GLY A 190 -21.89 1.67 9.91
CA GLY A 190 -22.46 0.53 9.18
C GLY A 190 -21.79 0.21 7.85
N VAL A 191 -20.55 0.67 7.62
CA VAL A 191 -19.76 0.29 6.44
C VAL A 191 -19.53 -1.23 6.46
N ALA A 192 -20.18 -1.93 5.53
CA ALA A 192 -20.07 -3.38 5.42
C ALA A 192 -18.62 -3.84 5.18
N ILE A 193 -18.21 -4.89 5.87
CA ILE A 193 -16.91 -5.54 5.68
C ILE A 193 -17.13 -6.80 4.85
N ASP A 194 -16.46 -6.94 3.71
CA ASP A 194 -16.69 -8.08 2.81
C ASP A 194 -15.83 -9.28 3.19
N ARG A 195 -14.55 -9.03 3.47
CA ARG A 195 -13.55 -10.06 3.76
C ARG A 195 -12.55 -9.56 4.78
N TYR A 196 -11.76 -10.47 5.32
CA TYR A 196 -10.68 -10.13 6.22
C TYR A 196 -9.37 -10.82 5.83
N VAL A 197 -8.25 -10.27 6.28
CA VAL A 197 -6.92 -10.86 6.22
C VAL A 197 -6.26 -10.67 7.58
N ARG A 198 -5.99 -11.76 8.29
CA ARG A 198 -5.15 -11.76 9.50
C ARG A 198 -3.76 -12.28 9.15
N ILE A 199 -2.75 -11.51 9.48
CA ILE A 199 -1.35 -11.86 9.26
C ILE A 199 -0.57 -11.62 10.54
N ASN A 200 0.21 -12.61 10.95
CA ASN A 200 1.08 -12.43 12.11
C ASN A 200 2.45 -11.87 11.69
N VAL A 201 3.22 -11.41 12.68
CA VAL A 201 4.54 -10.79 12.47
C VAL A 201 5.47 -11.68 11.62
N GLN A 202 5.49 -12.98 11.86
CA GLN A 202 6.31 -13.94 11.10
C GLN A 202 5.83 -14.08 9.65
N GLY A 203 4.53 -14.04 9.42
CA GLY A 203 3.91 -14.05 8.10
C GLY A 203 4.29 -12.82 7.28
N VAL A 204 4.32 -11.64 7.90
CA VAL A 204 4.76 -10.38 7.25
C VAL A 204 6.21 -10.51 6.77
N GLU A 205 7.12 -10.97 7.62
CA GLU A 205 8.53 -11.19 7.27
C GLU A 205 8.67 -12.13 6.06
N LYS A 206 8.05 -13.32 6.12
CA LYS A 206 8.10 -14.29 5.03
C LYS A 206 7.48 -13.78 3.74
N LEU A 207 6.41 -13.00 3.83
CA LEU A 207 5.73 -12.44 2.65
C LEU A 207 6.62 -11.43 1.94
N ILE A 208 7.29 -10.56 2.70
CA ILE A 208 8.23 -9.58 2.16
C ILE A 208 9.44 -10.27 1.50
N ASP A 209 9.98 -11.31 2.13
CA ASP A 209 11.07 -12.10 1.54
C ASP A 209 10.62 -12.87 0.28
N ALA A 210 9.36 -13.30 0.22
CA ALA A 210 8.78 -13.91 -0.98
C ALA A 210 8.64 -12.89 -2.11
N LEU A 211 8.30 -11.64 -1.80
CA LEU A 211 8.23 -10.53 -2.75
C LEU A 211 9.63 -10.05 -3.20
N GLY A 212 10.66 -10.28 -2.40
CA GLY A 212 12.04 -9.90 -2.69
C GLY A 212 12.56 -8.68 -1.94
N GLY A 213 11.93 -8.36 -0.82
CA GLY A 213 12.17 -7.12 -0.10
C GLY A 213 11.35 -5.95 -0.66
N VAL A 214 11.46 -4.82 0.04
CA VAL A 214 10.80 -3.56 -0.29
C VAL A 214 11.81 -2.43 -0.18
N THR A 215 11.93 -1.60 -1.20
CA THR A 215 12.77 -0.40 -1.15
C THR A 215 12.04 0.70 -0.41
N VAL A 216 12.59 1.17 0.70
CA VAL A 216 12.01 2.23 1.53
C VAL A 216 13.07 3.29 1.82
N ASN A 217 12.68 4.56 1.76
CA ASN A 217 13.47 5.64 2.31
C ASN A 217 13.26 5.72 3.82
N VAL A 218 14.27 5.36 4.60
CA VAL A 218 14.18 5.40 6.05
C VAL A 218 14.45 6.84 6.54
N PRO A 219 13.50 7.47 7.25
CA PRO A 219 13.52 8.92 7.49
C PRO A 219 14.61 9.36 8.48
N GLN A 220 15.10 8.46 9.32
CA GLN A 220 16.14 8.71 10.30
C GLN A 220 16.83 7.42 10.72
N ASP A 221 18.00 7.52 11.32
CA ASP A 221 18.64 6.37 11.98
C ASP A 221 17.71 5.80 13.05
N MET A 222 17.33 4.53 12.91
CA MET A 222 16.48 3.82 13.87
C MET A 222 17.34 2.85 14.65
N LYS A 223 17.47 3.10 15.96
CA LYS A 223 18.16 2.21 16.88
C LYS A 223 17.29 1.93 18.09
N TYR A 224 17.05 0.67 18.37
CA TYR A 224 16.30 0.22 19.54
C TYR A 224 16.71 -1.20 19.90
N GLN A 225 16.79 -1.48 21.19
CA GLN A 225 17.13 -2.80 21.71
C GLN A 225 16.16 -3.15 22.84
N ASP A 226 15.55 -4.31 22.71
CA ASP A 226 14.69 -4.91 23.74
C ASP A 226 14.99 -6.39 23.85
N ASP A 227 15.77 -6.74 24.87
CA ASP A 227 16.20 -8.11 25.13
C ASP A 227 15.03 -9.01 25.60
N SER A 228 13.98 -8.43 26.19
CA SER A 228 12.82 -9.21 26.68
C SER A 228 12.04 -9.88 25.55
N GLN A 229 12.10 -9.30 24.35
CA GLN A 229 11.43 -9.80 23.13
C GLN A 229 12.43 -10.13 22.02
N HIS A 230 13.73 -10.01 22.29
CA HIS A 230 14.80 -10.12 21.29
C HIS A 230 14.54 -9.22 20.06
N LEU A 231 14.05 -8.00 20.29
CA LEU A 231 13.80 -7.02 19.24
C LEU A 231 14.99 -6.08 19.15
N TYR A 232 15.79 -6.25 18.09
CA TYR A 232 16.94 -5.42 17.78
C TYR A 232 16.69 -4.66 16.49
N ILE A 233 16.59 -3.35 16.57
CA ILE A 233 16.38 -2.44 15.44
C ILE A 233 17.68 -1.67 15.21
N ASN A 234 18.19 -1.75 13.98
CA ASN A 234 19.36 -0.99 13.56
C ASN A 234 19.26 -0.70 12.06
N LEU A 235 18.52 0.35 11.71
CA LEU A 235 18.35 0.83 10.35
C LEU A 235 19.00 2.20 10.20
N LYS A 236 19.64 2.44 9.05
CA LYS A 236 20.22 3.73 8.71
C LYS A 236 19.22 4.57 7.93
N ALA A 237 19.33 5.89 8.10
CA ALA A 237 18.59 6.83 7.27
C ALA A 237 18.96 6.69 5.79
N GLY A 238 18.00 6.97 4.90
CA GLY A 238 18.17 6.92 3.45
C GLY A 238 17.47 5.75 2.76
N GLU A 239 17.57 5.72 1.44
CA GLU A 239 16.98 4.67 0.60
C GLU A 239 17.70 3.34 0.80
N GLN A 240 16.93 2.30 1.13
CA GLN A 240 17.46 0.95 1.30
C GLN A 240 16.42 -0.11 0.93
N ALA A 241 16.90 -1.19 0.32
CA ALA A 241 16.10 -2.39 0.08
C ALA A 241 16.04 -3.23 1.36
N LEU A 242 14.87 -3.22 2.00
CA LEU A 242 14.62 -3.95 3.25
C LEU A 242 14.17 -5.38 2.93
N ASN A 243 14.84 -6.37 3.52
CA ASN A 243 14.30 -7.73 3.59
C ASN A 243 13.18 -7.85 4.64
N GLY A 244 12.60 -9.03 4.83
CA GLY A 244 11.51 -9.26 5.77
C GLY A 244 11.86 -8.83 7.20
N ASN A 245 13.03 -9.23 7.71
CA ASN A 245 13.47 -8.88 9.05
C ASN A 245 13.67 -7.36 9.22
N GLN A 246 14.37 -6.71 8.28
CA GLN A 246 14.60 -5.27 8.31
C GLN A 246 13.30 -4.47 8.16
N SER A 247 12.35 -5.00 7.39
CA SER A 247 11.01 -4.40 7.27
C SER A 247 10.22 -4.48 8.57
N LEU A 248 10.32 -5.60 9.30
CA LEU A 248 9.75 -5.68 10.65
C LEU A 248 10.40 -4.68 11.61
N GLN A 249 11.72 -4.50 11.55
CA GLN A 249 12.40 -3.47 12.33
C GLN A 249 11.84 -2.08 12.02
N PHE A 250 11.66 -1.76 10.74
CA PHE A 250 11.09 -0.48 10.28
C PHE A 250 9.65 -0.27 10.79
N LEU A 251 8.79 -1.28 10.62
CA LEU A 251 7.37 -1.22 10.99
C LEU A 251 7.14 -1.23 12.52
N ARG A 252 8.07 -1.80 13.31
CA ARG A 252 7.95 -1.91 14.77
C ARG A 252 8.67 -0.80 15.53
N PHE A 253 9.42 0.06 14.84
CA PHE A 253 10.08 1.21 15.49
C PHE A 253 9.03 2.18 16.06
N ARG A 254 9.21 2.60 17.32
CA ARG A 254 8.32 3.54 18.05
C ARG A 254 9.08 4.62 18.82
N TYR A 255 10.41 4.60 18.77
CA TYR A 255 11.26 5.46 19.60
C TYR A 255 11.52 6.80 18.90
N ASP A 256 10.43 7.49 18.55
CA ASP A 256 10.43 8.84 18.01
C ASP A 256 9.41 9.72 18.76
N ALA A 257 9.42 11.02 18.50
CA ALA A 257 8.54 11.98 19.18
C ALA A 257 7.04 11.79 18.87
N GLN A 258 6.69 10.97 17.86
CA GLN A 258 5.33 10.80 17.35
C GLN A 258 4.69 9.46 17.76
N GLY A 259 5.45 8.55 18.39
CA GLY A 259 4.96 7.31 18.98
C GLY A 259 4.13 6.46 18.00
N ASP A 260 2.85 6.25 18.32
CA ASP A 260 1.95 5.44 17.50
C ASP A 260 1.54 6.11 16.19
N ILE A 261 1.52 7.44 16.13
CA ILE A 261 1.25 8.14 14.88
C ILE A 261 2.44 8.00 13.92
N GLY A 262 3.66 8.17 14.41
CA GLY A 262 4.87 7.95 13.62
C GLY A 262 4.92 6.52 13.06
N ARG A 263 4.45 5.54 13.84
CA ARG A 263 4.29 4.15 13.37
C ARG A 263 3.28 4.04 12.22
N ILE A 264 2.12 4.69 12.32
CA ILE A 264 1.11 4.64 11.25
C ILE A 264 1.62 5.32 9.99
N GLN A 265 2.33 6.44 10.10
CA GLN A 265 2.96 7.09 8.95
C GLN A 265 3.98 6.17 8.27
N ARG A 266 4.83 5.47 9.05
CA ARG A 266 5.74 4.46 8.50
C ARG A 266 5.00 3.29 7.85
N GLN A 267 3.89 2.83 8.42
CA GLN A 267 3.06 1.79 7.79
C GLN A 267 2.52 2.27 6.44
N GLN A 268 2.05 3.51 6.33
CA GLN A 268 1.61 4.09 5.07
C GLN A 268 2.77 4.22 4.06
N MET A 269 3.93 4.71 4.48
CA MET A 269 5.15 4.75 3.65
C MET A 269 5.53 3.36 3.14
N PHE A 270 5.50 2.35 4.02
CA PHE A 270 5.81 0.97 3.68
C PHE A 270 4.79 0.37 2.71
N MET A 271 3.49 0.60 2.95
CA MET A 271 2.41 0.13 2.07
C MET A 271 2.48 0.77 0.69
N ARG A 272 2.85 2.05 0.61
CA ARG A 272 3.14 2.70 -0.69
C ARG A 272 4.28 1.98 -1.40
N ALA A 273 5.44 1.87 -0.75
CA ALA A 273 6.60 1.21 -1.35
C ALA A 273 6.30 -0.23 -1.78
N LEU A 274 5.52 -0.96 -0.99
CA LEU A 274 5.05 -2.31 -1.31
C LEU A 274 4.15 -2.32 -2.55
N THR A 275 3.18 -1.42 -2.63
CA THR A 275 2.29 -1.29 -3.80
C THR A 275 3.11 -1.03 -5.06
N GLU A 276 4.09 -0.12 -4.99
CA GLU A 276 5.00 0.18 -6.09
C GLU A 276 5.83 -1.03 -6.53
N GLN A 277 6.30 -1.83 -5.59
CA GLN A 277 7.06 -3.05 -5.86
C GLN A 277 6.20 -4.16 -6.49
N THR A 278 4.93 -4.28 -6.10
CA THR A 278 4.01 -5.30 -6.65
C THR A 278 3.68 -5.07 -8.13
N LEU A 279 3.83 -3.84 -8.64
CA LEU A 279 3.67 -3.49 -10.05
C LEU A 279 4.79 -4.02 -10.96
N ASN A 280 5.85 -4.61 -10.41
CA ASN A 280 7.00 -5.07 -11.17
C ASN A 280 6.72 -6.45 -11.86
N PRO A 281 7.01 -6.62 -13.17
CA PRO A 281 6.89 -7.91 -13.87
C PRO A 281 7.63 -9.08 -13.19
N ALA A 282 8.69 -8.80 -12.44
CA ALA A 282 9.43 -9.81 -11.67
C ALA A 282 8.57 -10.47 -10.57
N THR A 283 7.58 -9.77 -10.03
CA THR A 283 6.68 -10.26 -8.97
C THR A 283 5.82 -11.43 -9.48
N ILE A 284 5.42 -11.42 -10.75
CA ILE A 284 4.61 -12.50 -11.38
C ILE A 284 5.34 -13.85 -11.27
N THR A 285 6.65 -13.86 -11.49
CA THR A 285 7.46 -15.10 -11.40
C THR A 285 7.54 -15.66 -9.98
N ARG A 286 7.27 -14.84 -8.96
CA ARG A 286 7.33 -15.21 -7.54
C ARG A 286 5.98 -15.63 -6.98
N LEU A 287 4.91 -15.50 -7.77
CA LEU A 287 3.53 -15.74 -7.34
C LEU A 287 3.32 -17.12 -6.67
N PRO A 288 3.87 -18.25 -7.16
CA PRO A 288 3.71 -19.53 -6.48
C PRO A 288 4.32 -19.54 -5.06
N LYS A 289 5.48 -18.91 -4.87
CA LYS A 289 6.14 -18.78 -3.56
C LYS A 289 5.30 -17.89 -2.62
N ILE A 290 4.77 -16.78 -3.14
CA ILE A 290 3.91 -15.86 -2.40
C ILE A 290 2.64 -16.58 -1.92
N LEU A 291 1.94 -17.30 -2.81
CA LEU A 291 0.75 -18.05 -2.45
C LEU A 291 1.01 -19.12 -1.39
N SER A 292 2.15 -19.82 -1.47
CA SER A 292 2.56 -20.79 -0.45
C SER A 292 2.79 -20.15 0.93
N VAL A 293 3.36 -18.94 0.97
CA VAL A 293 3.54 -18.19 2.22
C VAL A 293 2.19 -17.73 2.78
N ILE A 294 1.29 -17.23 1.94
CA ILE A 294 -0.06 -16.81 2.33
C ILE A 294 -0.81 -18.01 2.93
N GLN A 295 -0.86 -19.14 2.22
CA GLN A 295 -1.49 -20.37 2.67
C GLN A 295 -1.02 -20.85 4.06
N SER A 296 0.23 -20.57 4.43
CA SER A 296 0.83 -21.07 5.67
C SER A 296 0.91 -20.05 6.81
N ASN A 297 0.75 -18.74 6.54
CA ASN A 297 0.96 -17.68 7.56
C ASN A 297 -0.11 -16.58 7.57
N VAL A 298 -1.15 -16.71 6.74
CA VAL A 298 -2.27 -15.78 6.66
C VAL A 298 -3.55 -16.55 6.90
N ASP A 299 -4.41 -16.01 7.76
CA ASP A 299 -5.79 -16.47 7.93
C ASP A 299 -6.75 -15.50 7.24
N THR A 300 -7.53 -15.99 6.29
CA THR A 300 -8.45 -15.15 5.49
C THR A 300 -9.62 -15.95 4.96
N ASN A 301 -10.79 -15.32 4.90
CA ASN A 301 -11.95 -15.87 4.19
C ASN A 301 -11.93 -15.57 2.67
N LEU A 302 -10.84 -15.06 2.12
CA LEU A 302 -10.64 -14.88 0.68
C LEU A 302 -10.33 -16.22 -0.01
N SER A 303 -10.93 -16.44 -1.17
CA SER A 303 -10.46 -17.48 -2.10
C SER A 303 -9.17 -17.05 -2.82
N VAL A 304 -8.47 -18.01 -3.43
CA VAL A 304 -7.31 -17.69 -4.27
C VAL A 304 -7.71 -16.78 -5.44
N GLU A 305 -8.88 -17.00 -6.03
CA GLU A 305 -9.38 -16.20 -7.16
C GLU A 305 -9.65 -14.75 -6.74
N GLU A 306 -10.26 -14.54 -5.56
CA GLU A 306 -10.52 -13.21 -5.01
C GLU A 306 -9.21 -12.48 -4.73
N LEU A 307 -8.24 -13.17 -4.13
CA LEU A 307 -6.91 -12.61 -3.86
C LEU A 307 -6.21 -12.19 -5.16
N LEU A 308 -6.22 -13.02 -6.20
CA LEU A 308 -5.62 -12.69 -7.49
C LEU A 308 -6.31 -11.50 -8.16
N ALA A 309 -7.64 -11.38 -8.03
CA ALA A 309 -8.38 -10.23 -8.55
C ALA A 309 -7.99 -8.93 -7.83
N LEU A 310 -7.89 -8.96 -6.50
CA LEU A 310 -7.49 -7.81 -5.68
C LEU A 310 -6.06 -7.37 -5.98
N VAL A 311 -5.13 -8.33 -6.07
CA VAL A 311 -3.73 -8.05 -6.45
C VAL A 311 -3.66 -7.51 -7.87
N GLY A 312 -4.38 -8.11 -8.82
CA GLY A 312 -4.44 -7.65 -10.20
C GLY A 312 -5.03 -6.25 -10.34
N TYR A 313 -6.05 -5.91 -9.54
CA TYR A 313 -6.63 -4.58 -9.48
C TYR A 313 -5.65 -3.56 -8.91
N GLY A 314 -5.03 -3.87 -7.76
CA GLY A 314 -4.02 -2.99 -7.16
C GLY A 314 -2.84 -2.77 -8.10
N ALA A 315 -2.43 -3.81 -8.83
CA ALA A 315 -1.37 -3.72 -9.82
C ALA A 315 -1.73 -2.93 -11.10
N GLN A 316 -3.00 -2.54 -11.27
CA GLN A 316 -3.45 -1.70 -12.39
C GLN A 316 -3.88 -0.31 -11.94
N THR A 317 -3.98 -0.08 -10.62
CA THR A 317 -4.43 1.20 -10.06
C THR A 317 -3.31 2.23 -10.15
N ASN A 318 -3.61 3.39 -10.75
CA ASN A 318 -2.66 4.51 -10.79
C ASN A 318 -2.41 5.04 -9.37
N ARG A 319 -1.18 5.51 -9.11
CA ARG A 319 -0.78 6.02 -7.78
C ARG A 319 -1.69 7.17 -7.30
N SER A 320 -2.08 8.07 -8.20
CA SER A 320 -3.00 9.18 -7.90
C SER A 320 -4.39 8.72 -7.42
N ASN A 321 -4.77 7.49 -7.72
CA ASN A 321 -6.06 6.92 -7.35
C ASN A 321 -6.00 6.10 -6.06
N VAL A 322 -4.82 6.01 -5.42
CA VAL A 322 -4.65 5.39 -4.10
C VAL A 322 -4.73 6.49 -3.04
N GLN A 323 -5.63 6.31 -2.07
CA GLN A 323 -5.90 7.27 -1.00
C GLN A 323 -5.52 6.61 0.32
N MET A 324 -4.62 7.19 1.12
CA MET A 324 -4.14 6.58 2.38
C MET A 324 -4.58 7.40 3.59
N LEU A 325 -5.74 7.06 4.13
CA LEU A 325 -6.39 7.80 5.20
C LEU A 325 -6.01 7.24 6.58
N MET A 326 -6.19 8.06 7.61
CA MET A 326 -6.22 7.65 9.01
C MET A 326 -7.60 7.96 9.58
N LEU A 327 -8.12 7.05 10.41
CA LEU A 327 -9.40 7.27 11.11
C LEU A 327 -9.39 8.61 11.86
N PRO A 328 -10.28 9.56 11.53
CA PRO A 328 -10.30 10.86 12.18
C PRO A 328 -10.46 10.76 13.71
N GLY A 329 -9.62 11.48 14.44
CA GLY A 329 -9.62 11.48 15.89
C GLY A 329 -8.42 12.21 16.49
N THR A 330 -8.29 12.11 17.81
CA THR A 330 -7.20 12.73 18.57
C THR A 330 -6.75 11.86 19.73
N PHE A 331 -5.53 12.04 20.22
CA PHE A 331 -5.13 11.37 21.46
C PHE A 331 -5.85 11.95 22.67
N SER A 332 -6.27 11.06 23.58
CA SER A 332 -6.71 11.46 24.91
C SER A 332 -5.61 12.17 25.68
N ARG A 333 -5.96 13.09 26.58
CA ARG A 333 -4.96 13.68 27.47
C ARG A 333 -4.65 12.70 28.61
N PRO A 334 -3.43 12.70 29.15
CA PRO A 334 -3.06 11.83 30.29
C PRO A 334 -3.94 11.97 31.54
N GLN A 335 -4.67 13.09 31.66
CA GLN A 335 -5.57 13.38 32.78
C GLN A 335 -6.97 12.82 32.57
N ASP A 336 -7.36 12.54 31.31
CA ASP A 336 -8.72 12.13 30.96
C ASP A 336 -8.95 10.64 31.26
N PHE A 337 -7.90 9.83 31.11
CA PHE A 337 -7.95 8.38 31.29
C PHE A 337 -6.64 7.84 31.85
N ALA A 338 -6.72 6.73 32.60
CA ALA A 338 -5.53 6.02 33.09
C ALA A 338 -4.68 5.39 31.98
N LEU A 339 -5.28 5.12 30.83
CA LEU A 339 -4.63 4.59 29.63
C LEU A 339 -4.76 5.60 28.48
N SER A 340 -3.78 5.63 27.58
CA SER A 340 -3.89 6.42 26.35
C SER A 340 -4.87 5.77 25.37
N TYR A 341 -5.74 6.61 24.79
CA TYR A 341 -6.71 6.25 23.76
C TYR A 341 -6.59 7.17 22.53
N TRP A 342 -6.95 6.63 21.37
CA TRP A 342 -7.37 7.42 20.23
C TRP A 342 -8.88 7.67 20.34
N LEU A 343 -9.28 8.92 20.46
CA LEU A 343 -10.67 9.35 20.58
C LEU A 343 -11.21 9.67 19.18
N PRO A 344 -12.13 8.85 18.64
CA PRO A 344 -12.67 9.07 17.30
C PRO A 344 -13.48 10.38 17.22
N ASN A 345 -13.34 11.11 16.12
CA ASN A 345 -14.20 12.24 15.80
C ASN A 345 -15.31 11.79 14.84
N TYR A 346 -16.48 11.43 15.39
CA TYR A 346 -17.58 10.88 14.60
C TYR A 346 -18.06 11.79 13.46
N GLY A 347 -18.09 13.11 13.65
CA GLY A 347 -18.50 14.02 12.56
C GLY A 347 -17.51 14.04 11.38
N ASP A 348 -16.21 13.97 11.67
CA ASP A 348 -15.19 13.85 10.62
C ASP A 348 -15.18 12.43 10.00
N ILE A 349 -15.46 11.39 10.80
CA ILE A 349 -15.60 10.01 10.33
C ILE A 349 -16.78 9.90 9.36
N ASP A 350 -17.94 10.46 9.69
CA ASP A 350 -19.14 10.43 8.84
C ASP A 350 -18.84 11.08 7.48
N GLY A 351 -18.22 12.27 7.47
CA GLY A 351 -17.82 12.94 6.23
C GLY A 351 -16.81 12.13 5.40
N MET A 352 -15.84 11.50 6.06
CA MET A 352 -14.88 10.62 5.39
C MET A 352 -15.56 9.36 4.83
N VAL A 353 -16.48 8.75 5.58
CA VAL A 353 -17.26 7.58 5.16
C VAL A 353 -18.10 7.93 3.95
N ASP A 354 -18.85 9.04 3.96
CA ASP A 354 -19.65 9.49 2.83
C ASP A 354 -18.80 9.70 1.57
N GLN A 355 -17.61 10.30 1.73
CA GLN A 355 -16.71 10.60 0.62
C GLN A 355 -16.04 9.35 0.02
N TYR A 356 -15.61 8.41 0.87
CA TYR A 356 -14.72 7.32 0.44
C TYR A 356 -15.37 5.92 0.48
N PHE A 357 -16.35 5.72 1.35
CA PHE A 357 -16.97 4.42 1.63
C PHE A 357 -18.48 4.37 1.30
N GLY A 358 -19.14 5.52 1.09
CA GLY A 358 -20.55 5.65 0.75
C GLY A 358 -20.93 5.13 -0.64
N TYR A 359 -22.24 4.99 -0.87
CA TYR A 359 -22.82 4.58 -2.16
C TYR A 359 -23.08 5.80 -3.06
N GLY A 360 -22.07 6.24 -3.80
CA GLY A 360 -22.27 7.00 -5.03
C GLY A 360 -22.86 8.42 -4.93
N THR A 361 -22.83 9.08 -3.78
CA THR A 361 -23.18 10.51 -3.71
C THR A 361 -21.95 11.38 -3.94
N GLN A 362 -22.09 12.33 -4.86
CA GLN A 362 -21.05 13.27 -5.24
C GLN A 362 -20.41 13.96 -4.04
N GLN A 363 -19.11 14.18 -4.15
CA GLN A 363 -18.30 15.04 -3.30
C GLN A 363 -19.06 16.34 -2.99
N VAL A 364 -19.68 16.43 -1.82
CA VAL A 364 -20.00 17.74 -1.27
C VAL A 364 -18.68 18.25 -0.71
N ALA A 365 -17.92 18.95 -1.56
CA ALA A 365 -16.78 19.72 -1.09
C ALA A 365 -17.30 20.60 0.05
N ALA A 366 -16.90 20.29 1.28
CA ALA A 366 -17.13 21.21 2.38
C ALA A 366 -16.37 22.48 1.98
N ASN A 367 -17.11 23.49 1.55
CA ASN A 367 -16.56 24.73 1.02
C ASN A 367 -16.01 25.52 2.21
N ARG A 368 -14.86 25.07 2.74
CA ARG A 368 -14.20 25.67 3.88
C ARG A 368 -13.58 26.97 3.43
N SER A 369 -13.81 28.03 4.20
CA SER A 369 -13.10 29.28 3.96
C SER A 369 -11.59 29.05 4.16
N PRO A 370 -10.71 29.68 3.35
CA PRO A 370 -9.26 29.59 3.53
C PRO A 370 -8.81 29.87 4.97
N SER A 371 -9.51 30.76 5.68
CA SER A 371 -9.22 31.12 7.09
C SER A 371 -9.43 29.97 8.09
N GLN A 372 -10.18 28.93 7.71
CA GLN A 372 -10.45 27.76 8.54
C GLN A 372 -9.44 26.63 8.28
N VAL A 373 -8.72 26.68 7.16
CA VAL A 373 -7.78 25.63 6.75
C VAL A 373 -6.44 25.84 7.47
N ARG A 374 -5.98 24.82 8.18
CA ARG A 374 -4.66 24.82 8.82
C ARG A 374 -3.63 24.27 7.84
N VAL A 375 -2.71 25.12 7.42
CA VAL A 375 -1.69 24.79 6.43
C VAL A 375 -0.34 24.65 7.14
N ALA A 376 0.33 23.52 6.95
CA ALA A 376 1.73 23.36 7.33
C ALA A 376 2.62 23.44 6.09
N ILE A 377 3.77 24.10 6.20
CA ILE A 377 4.81 24.12 5.17
C ILE A 377 5.99 23.33 5.68
N GLN A 378 6.42 22.34 4.90
CA GLN A 378 7.62 21.54 5.14
C GLN A 378 8.59 21.79 3.99
N ASP A 379 9.82 22.18 4.29
CA ASP A 379 10.83 22.51 3.28
C ASP A 379 11.88 21.41 3.14
N SER A 380 12.04 20.86 1.93
CA SER A 380 13.15 19.94 1.62
C SER A 380 14.28 20.60 0.82
N THR A 381 14.11 21.88 0.44
CA THR A 381 14.99 22.59 -0.49
C THR A 381 16.09 23.40 0.20
N ASN A 382 16.01 23.55 1.54
CA ASN A 382 16.86 24.44 2.33
C ASN A 382 16.82 25.90 1.84
N ASN A 383 15.66 26.36 1.39
CA ASN A 383 15.46 27.71 0.86
C ASN A 383 14.52 28.52 1.77
N PRO A 384 15.03 29.18 2.82
CA PRO A 384 14.20 29.90 3.77
C PRO A 384 13.44 31.08 3.14
N VAL A 385 13.95 31.64 2.02
CA VAL A 385 13.28 32.73 1.29
C VAL A 385 12.01 32.21 0.62
N ALA A 386 12.08 31.03 -0.02
CA ALA A 386 10.91 30.38 -0.61
C ALA A 386 9.82 30.08 0.44
N VAL A 387 10.21 29.58 1.61
CA VAL A 387 9.26 29.33 2.72
C VAL A 387 8.58 30.62 3.18
N GLN A 388 9.34 31.71 3.30
CA GLN A 388 8.79 33.00 3.69
C GLN A 388 7.84 33.57 2.63
N ALA A 389 8.21 33.53 1.36
CA ALA A 389 7.39 33.99 0.24
C ALA A 389 6.06 33.21 0.18
N LEU A 390 6.12 31.88 0.24
CA LEU A 390 4.93 31.03 0.26
C LEU A 390 4.04 31.31 1.48
N THR A 391 4.64 31.48 2.66
CA THR A 391 3.89 31.82 3.88
C THR A 391 3.10 33.12 3.70
N GLN A 392 3.73 34.12 3.08
CA GLN A 392 3.09 35.40 2.82
C GLN A 392 2.00 35.30 1.76
N ALA A 393 2.26 34.63 0.63
CA ALA A 393 1.30 34.42 -0.45
C ALA A 393 0.03 33.70 0.03
N LEU A 394 0.17 32.69 0.88
CA LEU A 394 -0.97 31.99 1.49
C LEU A 394 -1.78 32.91 2.40
N ARG A 395 -1.13 33.71 3.24
CA ARG A 395 -1.81 34.67 4.13
C ARG A 395 -2.57 35.73 3.34
N ASP A 396 -1.95 36.27 2.29
CA ASP A 396 -2.58 37.26 1.41
C ASP A 396 -3.78 36.68 0.64
N SER A 397 -3.78 35.36 0.43
CA SER A 397 -4.89 34.61 -0.15
C SER A 397 -5.96 34.15 0.87
N GLY A 398 -5.85 34.59 2.13
CA GLY A 398 -6.84 34.36 3.17
C GLY A 398 -6.59 33.13 4.07
N TYR A 399 -5.50 32.39 3.86
CA TYR A 399 -5.10 31.31 4.77
C TYR A 399 -4.41 31.90 6.00
N SER A 400 -5.16 32.11 7.08
CA SER A 400 -4.63 32.73 8.31
C SER A 400 -3.82 31.76 9.18
N ASN A 401 -4.05 30.45 9.05
CA ASN A 401 -3.49 29.42 9.94
C ASN A 401 -2.33 28.68 9.26
N VAL A 402 -1.26 29.41 8.93
CA VAL A 402 -0.06 28.86 8.26
C VAL A 402 1.07 28.70 9.27
N VAL A 403 1.61 27.49 9.37
CA VAL A 403 2.77 27.15 10.24
C VAL A 403 3.90 26.52 9.41
N VAL A 404 5.13 26.75 9.84
CA VAL A 404 6.31 26.07 9.26
C VAL A 404 6.65 24.88 10.16
N ASP A 405 6.76 23.71 9.56
CA ASP A 405 7.10 22.45 10.21
C ASP A 405 8.44 21.94 9.65
N ILE A 406 9.40 21.69 10.54
CA ILE A 406 10.77 21.29 10.20
C ILE A 406 10.99 19.77 10.28
N THR A 407 9.93 18.96 10.35
CA THR A 407 10.05 17.50 10.49
C THR A 407 10.40 16.77 9.19
N LEU A 408 10.35 17.43 8.03
CA LEU A 408 10.67 16.79 6.76
C LEU A 408 12.19 16.72 6.57
N ASN A 409 12.70 15.49 6.53
CA ASN A 409 14.14 15.21 6.40
C ASN A 409 14.52 14.58 5.05
N GLU A 410 13.58 14.47 4.10
CA GLU A 410 13.83 13.90 2.78
C GLU A 410 13.83 14.97 1.68
N PRO A 411 14.85 15.01 0.79
CA PRO A 411 14.81 15.82 -0.40
C PRO A 411 13.70 15.32 -1.34
N LEU A 412 12.85 16.23 -1.79
CA LEU A 412 11.76 15.91 -2.71
C LEU A 412 12.08 16.43 -4.10
N PRO A 413 12.00 15.60 -5.15
CA PRO A 413 12.16 16.11 -6.52
C PRO A 413 10.97 16.96 -6.97
N ILE A 414 9.77 16.66 -6.47
CA ILE A 414 8.51 17.29 -6.81
C ILE A 414 7.80 17.71 -5.53
N SER A 415 7.25 18.92 -5.52
CA SER A 415 6.47 19.45 -4.40
C SER A 415 5.18 18.66 -4.22
N ARG A 416 4.75 18.45 -2.98
CA ARG A 416 3.54 17.66 -2.65
C ARG A 416 2.56 18.50 -1.85
N ILE A 417 1.29 18.46 -2.23
CA ILE A 417 0.18 19.03 -1.47
C ILE A 417 -0.57 17.87 -0.83
N VAL A 418 -0.25 17.60 0.43
CA VAL A 418 -0.75 16.47 1.19
C VAL A 418 -2.05 16.85 1.91
N ALA A 419 -3.16 16.22 1.54
CA ALA A 419 -4.43 16.32 2.22
C ALA A 419 -4.42 15.44 3.49
N GLN A 420 -3.83 15.96 4.57
CA GLN A 420 -3.56 15.23 5.81
C GLN A 420 -4.78 14.49 6.38
N ARG A 421 -5.97 15.08 6.20
CA ARG A 421 -7.25 14.60 6.72
C ARG A 421 -8.21 14.09 5.65
N GLY A 422 -7.73 13.81 4.44
CA GLY A 422 -8.57 13.31 3.35
C GLY A 422 -9.31 14.40 2.56
N ASP A 423 -9.10 15.69 2.84
CA ASP A 423 -9.75 16.77 2.09
C ASP A 423 -9.02 17.06 0.77
N GLY A 424 -9.20 16.17 -0.20
CA GLY A 424 -8.60 16.30 -1.53
C GLY A 424 -9.08 17.52 -2.30
N ALA A 425 -10.32 17.99 -2.08
CA ALA A 425 -10.86 19.16 -2.77
C ALA A 425 -10.18 20.46 -2.34
N THR A 426 -9.93 20.63 -1.03
CA THR A 426 -9.13 21.76 -0.53
C THR A 426 -7.68 21.65 -1.01
N ALA A 427 -7.10 20.45 -1.03
CA ALA A 427 -5.75 20.22 -1.54
C ALA A 427 -5.62 20.60 -3.03
N GLU A 428 -6.58 20.22 -3.88
CA GLU A 428 -6.65 20.62 -5.29
C GLU A 428 -6.84 22.12 -5.48
N THR A 429 -7.53 22.78 -4.56
CA THR A 429 -7.68 24.24 -4.59
C THR A 429 -6.35 24.94 -4.27
N VAL A 430 -5.61 24.44 -3.28
CA VAL A 430 -4.26 24.91 -2.96
C VAL A 430 -3.30 24.60 -4.12
N HIS A 431 -3.34 23.40 -4.68
CA HIS A 431 -2.49 23.00 -5.81
C HIS A 431 -2.70 23.90 -7.03
N ARG A 432 -3.95 24.17 -7.42
CA ARG A 432 -4.26 25.10 -8.52
C ARG A 432 -3.78 26.53 -8.26
N TYR A 433 -3.78 26.96 -6.99
CA TYR A 433 -3.23 28.26 -6.61
C TYR A 433 -1.70 28.30 -6.74
N LEU A 434 -1.00 27.24 -6.31
CA LEU A 434 0.45 27.15 -6.40
C LEU A 434 0.95 26.88 -7.83
N GLY A 435 0.18 26.16 -8.64
CA GLY A 435 0.49 25.84 -10.03
C GLY A 435 1.61 24.80 -10.22
N ILE A 436 2.12 24.21 -9.14
CA ILE A 436 3.22 23.23 -9.15
C ILE A 436 2.98 22.10 -8.16
N GLY A 437 3.75 21.02 -8.31
CA GLY A 437 3.66 19.83 -7.46
C GLY A 437 2.51 18.88 -7.83
N GLU A 438 2.24 17.94 -6.93
CA GLU A 438 1.17 16.95 -7.03
C GLU A 438 0.30 16.92 -5.77
N VAL A 439 -0.98 16.56 -5.92
CA VAL A 439 -1.90 16.35 -4.79
C VAL A 439 -1.82 14.90 -4.33
N LEU A 440 -1.61 14.71 -3.03
CA LEU A 440 -1.61 13.40 -2.38
C LEU A 440 -2.65 13.41 -1.26
N VAL A 441 -3.54 12.42 -1.25
CA VAL A 441 -4.53 12.29 -0.16
C VAL A 441 -4.08 11.23 0.82
N GLU A 442 -3.31 11.68 1.80
CA GLU A 442 -2.53 10.82 2.67
C GLU A 442 -2.32 11.44 4.05
N SER A 443 -2.15 10.62 5.09
CA SER A 443 -1.91 11.10 6.46
C SER A 443 -0.41 11.17 6.83
N THR A 444 0.45 11.45 5.85
CA THR A 444 1.93 11.48 5.95
C THR A 444 2.52 12.88 6.19
N GLY A 445 1.70 13.93 6.17
CA GLY A 445 2.11 15.31 6.43
C GLY A 445 2.16 15.67 7.93
N ALA A 446 2.11 16.96 8.22
CA ALA A 446 2.12 17.50 9.58
C ALA A 446 0.83 17.15 10.33
N LEU A 447 0.93 16.56 11.51
CA LEU A 447 -0.21 15.96 12.22
C LEU A 447 -1.33 16.95 12.57
N ASN A 448 -0.94 18.20 12.83
CA ASN A 448 -1.87 19.24 13.25
C ASN A 448 -2.36 20.10 12.08
N SER A 449 -2.06 19.75 10.83
CA SER A 449 -2.55 20.46 9.64
C SER A 449 -3.78 19.77 9.04
N ASP A 450 -4.49 20.51 8.18
CA ASP A 450 -5.46 19.97 7.24
C ASP A 450 -4.79 19.72 5.88
N ILE A 451 -3.89 20.64 5.48
CA ILE A 451 -3.05 20.56 4.30
C ILE A 451 -1.58 20.70 4.71
N THR A 452 -0.71 19.85 4.17
CA THR A 452 0.75 20.01 4.28
C THR A 452 1.32 20.26 2.89
N ILE A 453 2.00 21.39 2.70
CA ILE A 453 2.74 21.70 1.48
C ILE A 453 4.20 21.31 1.74
N GLN A 454 4.66 20.27 1.04
CA GLN A 454 6.05 19.82 1.09
C GLN A 454 6.77 20.36 -0.14
N LEU A 455 7.74 21.26 0.05
CA LEU A 455 8.47 21.90 -1.04
C LEU A 455 9.53 20.95 -1.57
N GLY A 456 9.53 20.73 -2.88
CA GLY A 456 10.54 19.96 -3.62
C GLY A 456 11.42 20.82 -4.51
N GLU A 457 12.40 20.20 -5.16
CA GLU A 457 13.37 20.86 -6.04
C GLU A 457 12.71 21.58 -7.22
N ASP A 458 11.55 21.10 -7.69
CA ASP A 458 10.71 21.76 -8.70
C ASP A 458 10.28 23.17 -8.29
N TRP A 459 10.18 23.46 -6.99
CA TRP A 459 9.91 24.79 -6.47
C TRP A 459 10.97 25.80 -6.90
N ASN A 460 12.24 25.38 -6.89
CA ASN A 460 13.38 26.21 -7.29
C ASN A 460 13.53 26.31 -8.82
N GLN A 461 12.91 25.41 -9.58
CA GLN A 461 12.99 25.36 -11.05
C GLN A 461 11.78 26.02 -11.74
N GLY A 462 10.68 26.26 -10.99
CA GLY A 462 9.44 26.87 -11.45
C GLY A 462 9.14 28.25 -10.84
N LEU A 463 7.89 28.70 -10.97
CA LEU A 463 7.33 30.00 -10.55
C LEU A 463 7.51 30.38 -9.06
N GLY A 464 8.23 29.60 -8.24
CA GLY A 464 8.49 29.90 -6.83
C GLY A 464 9.24 31.21 -6.56
N GLU A 465 9.86 31.81 -7.59
CA GLU A 465 10.44 33.17 -7.55
C GLU A 465 9.45 34.28 -7.94
N SER A 466 8.27 33.94 -8.47
CA SER A 466 7.26 34.90 -8.97
C SER A 466 6.08 35.14 -8.03
N LEU A 467 5.97 34.32 -6.97
CA LEU A 467 5.13 34.54 -5.79
C LEU A 467 5.90 35.39 -4.77
#